data_AF-A0A6H2NKG4-F1
#
_entry.id   AF-A0A6H2NKG4-F1
#
_cell.length_a   1.000
_cell.length_b   1.000
_cell.length_c   1.000
_cell.angle_alpha   90.00
_cell.angle_beta   90.00
_cell.angle_gamma   90.00
#
_symmetry.space_group_name_H-M   'P 1'
#
loop_
_entity.id
_entity.type
_entity.pdbx_description
1 polymer ?
#
loop_
_entity_poly.entity_id
_entity_poly.type
_entity_poly.pdbx_seq_one_letter_code
_entity_poly.pdbx_strand_id
1 'polypeptide(L)' 'MSVDSKEFNEELQKAIDYAHQITEEKGETSPEAAAAWDAVEEMRAEVSHQHQQPKKTNFDKYLEENPEAIEGLMYDT' A
#
# COMPACT_ATOMS: atom_id res chain seq x y z
N MET A 1 9.01 2.63 0.83
CA MET A 1 9.21 1.46 1.71
C MET A 1 8.37 0.29 1.20
N SER A 2 8.75 -0.95 1.49
CA SER A 2 7.84 -2.09 1.29
C SER A 2 6.74 -2.05 2.35
N VAL A 3 5.49 -2.30 1.96
CA VAL A 3 4.35 -2.42 2.89
C VAL A 3 4.53 -3.58 3.87
N ASP A 4 5.39 -4.55 3.53
CA ASP A 4 5.74 -5.69 4.40
C ASP A 4 6.91 -5.39 5.35
N SER A 5 7.49 -4.18 5.29
CA SER A 5 8.65 -3.83 6.11
C SER A 5 8.28 -3.61 7.57
N LYS A 6 9.24 -3.85 8.47
CA LYS A 6 9.08 -3.60 9.91
C LYS A 6 8.75 -2.14 10.21
N GLU A 7 9.42 -1.21 9.50
CA GLU A 7 9.22 0.23 9.64
C GLU A 7 7.79 0.65 9.30
N PHE A 8 7.24 0.11 8.20
CA PHE A 8 5.85 0.38 7.79
C PHE A 8 4.85 -0.15 8.83
N ASN A 9 5.07 -1.37 9.34
CA ASN A 9 4.19 -1.93 10.38
C ASN A 9 4.26 -1.11 11.68
N GLU A 10 5.43 -0.60 12.05
CA GLU A 10 5.58 0.31 13.19
C GLU A 10 4.87 1.65 12.97
N GLU A 11 4.90 2.19 11.76
CA GLU A 11 4.17 3.41 11.39
C GLU A 11 2.65 3.20 11.43
N LEU A 12 2.16 2.08 10.88
CA LEU A 12 0.75 1.70 10.95
C LEU A 12 0.28 1.55 12.40
N GLN A 13 1.10 0.92 13.26
CA GLN A 13 0.75 0.79 14.68
C GLN A 13 0.68 2.16 15.37
N LYS A 14 1.65 3.06 15.11
CA LYS A 14 1.62 4.42 15.65
C LYS A 14 0.37 5.19 15.20
N ALA A 15 -0.05 5.02 13.95
CA ALA A 15 -1.25 5.67 13.44
C ALA A 15 -2.53 5.12 14.08
N ILE A 16 -2.59 3.81 14.33
CA ILE A 16 -3.69 3.18 15.08
C ILE A 16 -3.74 3.73 16.51
N ASP A 17 -2.59 3.77 17.20
CA ASP A 17 -2.50 4.29 18.57
C ASP A 17 -2.93 5.78 18.62
N TYR A 18 -2.51 6.57 17.63
CA TYR A 18 -2.92 7.96 17.47
C TYR A 18 -4.43 8.10 17.20
N ALA A 19 -4.99 7.28 16.31
CA ALA A 19 -6.43 7.30 16.04
C ALA A 19 -7.25 6.97 17.29
N HIS A 20 -6.81 5.99 18.09
CA HIS A 20 -7.41 5.70 19.39
C HIS A 20 -7.29 6.88 20.36
N GLN A 21 -6.10 7.48 20.49
CA GLN A 21 -5.89 8.63 21.37
C GLN A 21 -6.81 9.81 21.01
N ILE A 22 -6.91 10.16 19.72
CA ILE A 22 -7.79 11.24 19.26
C ILE A 22 -9.27 10.90 19.46
N THR A 23 -9.64 9.64 19.23
CA THR A 23 -11.01 9.14 19.49
C THR A 23 -11.38 9.30 20.97
N GLU A 24 -10.46 8.97 21.88
CA GLU A 24 -10.65 9.14 23.32
C GLU A 24 -10.68 10.61 23.75
N GLU A 25 -9.84 11.46 23.13
CA GLU A 25 -9.72 12.88 23.50
C GLU A 25 -10.85 13.76 22.94
N LYS A 26 -11.22 13.55 21.67
CA LYS A 26 -12.17 14.39 20.92
C LYS A 26 -13.56 13.76 20.79
N GLY A 27 -13.67 12.46 21.04
CA GLY A 27 -14.90 11.68 20.90
C GLY A 27 -15.02 11.02 19.53
N GLU A 28 -15.74 9.89 19.50
CA GLU A 28 -15.90 9.01 18.32
C GLU A 28 -16.53 9.69 17.10
N THR A 29 -17.33 10.73 17.30
CA THR A 29 -18.01 11.46 16.22
C THR A 29 -17.27 12.74 15.80
N SER A 30 -16.08 12.98 16.34
CA SER A 30 -15.30 14.16 15.99
C SER A 30 -14.70 14.03 14.57
N PRO A 31 -14.66 15.13 13.80
CA PRO A 31 -13.98 15.14 12.50
C PRO A 31 -12.51 14.74 12.59
N GLU A 32 -11.84 15.06 13.70
CA GLU A 32 -10.45 14.73 13.95
C GLU A 32 -10.23 13.22 14.15
N ALA A 33 -11.12 12.55 14.88
CA ALA A 33 -11.09 11.10 15.01
C ALA A 33 -11.36 10.42 13.67
N ALA A 34 -12.34 10.91 12.91
CA ALA A 34 -12.62 10.40 11.57
C ALA A 34 -11.40 10.50 10.65
N ALA A 35 -10.75 11.68 10.58
CA ALA A 35 -9.56 11.87 9.77
C ALA A 35 -8.38 10.97 10.19
N ALA A 36 -8.22 10.71 11.49
CA ALA A 36 -7.18 9.81 11.97
C ALA A 36 -7.46 8.34 11.58
N TRP A 37 -8.71 7.90 11.62
CA TRP A 37 -9.11 6.57 11.16
C TRP A 37 -9.05 6.43 9.64
N ASP A 38 -9.40 7.47 8.88
CA ASP A 38 -9.27 7.49 7.41
C ASP A 38 -7.82 7.23 6.99
N ALA A 39 -6.84 7.86 7.65
CA ALA A 39 -5.43 7.61 7.37
C ALA A 39 -5.02 6.14 7.61
N VAL A 40 -5.52 5.51 8.69
CA VAL A 40 -5.28 4.09 8.97
C VAL A 40 -5.93 3.20 7.90
N GLU A 41 -7.12 3.56 7.42
CA GLU A 41 -7.80 2.86 6.35
C GLU A 41 -6.98 2.91 5.05
N GLU A 42 -6.54 4.09 4.63
CA GLU A 42 -5.74 4.28 3.42
C GLU A 42 -4.45 3.45 3.45
N MET A 43 -3.73 3.44 4.56
CA MET A 43 -2.52 2.63 4.71
C MET A 43 -2.81 1.13 4.55
N ARG A 44 -3.91 0.64 5.11
CA ARG A 44 -4.31 -0.78 4.98
C ARG A 44 -4.82 -1.11 3.58
N ALA A 45 -5.50 -0.16 2.94
CA ALA A 45 -5.93 -0.29 1.56
C ALA A 45 -4.74 -0.43 0.62
N GLU A 46 -3.69 0.37 0.81
CA GLU A 46 -2.45 0.27 0.03
C GLU A 46 -1.76 -1.08 0.24
N VAL A 47 -1.70 -1.59 1.47
CA VAL A 47 -1.17 -2.95 1.74
C VAL A 47 -1.93 -4.00 0.95
N SER A 48 -3.27 -3.97 1.04
CA SER A 48 -4.11 -4.92 0.31
C SER A 48 -3.92 -4.79 -1.21
N HIS A 49 -3.85 -3.57 -1.72
CA HIS A 49 -3.63 -3.29 -3.13
C HIS A 49 -2.28 -3.85 -3.60
N GLN A 50 -1.20 -3.56 -2.88
CA GLN A 50 0.14 -4.09 -3.18
C GLN A 50 0.18 -5.62 -3.15
N HIS A 51 -0.58 -6.25 -2.26
CA HIS A 51 -0.67 -7.72 -2.19
C HIS A 51 -1.55 -8.33 -3.29
N GLN A 52 -2.50 -7.57 -3.83
CA GLN A 52 -3.31 -7.98 -4.98
C GLN A 52 -2.58 -7.79 -6.32
N GLN A 53 -1.60 -6.90 -6.38
CA GLN A 53 -0.78 -6.72 -7.57
C GLN A 53 0.02 -8.01 -7.86
N PRO A 54 -0.10 -8.59 -9.07
CA PRO A 54 0.65 -9.78 -9.43
C PRO A 54 2.14 -9.48 -9.34
N LYS A 55 2.87 -10.30 -8.59
CA LYS A 55 4.33 -10.19 -8.52
C LYS A 55 4.89 -10.46 -9.91
N LYS A 56 5.62 -9.49 -10.45
CA LYS A 56 6.35 -9.65 -11.72
C LYS A 56 7.23 -10.88 -11.64
N THR A 57 7.03 -11.78 -12.60
CA THR A 57 7.86 -12.95 -12.79
C THR A 57 9.25 -12.52 -13.29
N ASN A 58 10.21 -13.45 -13.27
CA ASN A 58 11.52 -13.17 -13.86
C ASN A 58 11.42 -12.88 -15.36
N PHE A 59 10.40 -13.42 -16.04
CA PHE A 59 10.15 -13.15 -17.44
C PHE A 59 9.65 -11.72 -17.65
N ASP A 60 8.71 -11.24 -16.82
CA ASP A 60 8.23 -9.85 -16.88
C ASP A 60 9.39 -8.87 -16.69
N LYS A 61 10.28 -9.13 -15.73
CA LYS A 61 11.48 -8.30 -15.51
C LYS A 61 12.43 -8.33 -16.72
N TYR A 62 12.66 -9.50 -17.30
CA TYR A 62 13.50 -9.64 -18.49
C TYR A 62 12.97 -8.82 -19.66
N LEU A 63 11.64 -8.85 -19.90
CA LEU A 63 11.01 -8.06 -20.95
C LEU A 63 11.03 -6.56 -20.67
N GLU A 64 10.96 -6.12 -19.41
CA GLU A 64 11.11 -4.72 -19.04
C GLU A 64 12.53 -4.19 -19.26
N GLU A 65 13.54 -5.03 -19.03
CA GLU A 65 14.95 -4.70 -19.26
C GLU A 65 15.35 -4.81 -20.73
N ASN A 66 14.63 -5.62 -21.52
CA ASN A 66 14.91 -5.91 -22.93
C ASN A 66 13.60 -5.77 -23.76
N PRO A 67 13.10 -4.54 -23.96
CA PRO A 67 11.85 -4.30 -24.70
C PRO A 67 11.91 -4.74 -26.17
N GLU A 68 13.11 -4.88 -26.74
CA GLU A 68 13.37 -5.40 -28.08
C GLU A 68 13.49 -6.92 -28.17
N ALA A 69 13.41 -7.62 -27.02
CA ALA A 69 13.49 -9.08 -26.99
C ALA A 69 12.39 -9.68 -27.87
N ILE A 70 12.77 -10.63 -28.72
CA ILE A 70 11.87 -11.24 -29.70
C ILE A 70 10.71 -11.94 -28.97
N GLU A 71 10.97 -12.45 -27.77
CA GLU A 71 10.00 -13.07 -26.86
C GLU A 71 8.92 -12.09 -26.35
N GLY A 72 9.17 -10.78 -26.39
CA GLY A 72 8.23 -9.72 -25.95
C GLY A 72 7.60 -8.92 -27.09
N LEU A 73 7.99 -9.17 -28.34
CA LEU A 73 7.45 -8.46 -29.50
C LEU A 73 5.96 -8.76 -29.67
N MET A 74 5.12 -7.77 -29.39
CA MET A 74 3.70 -7.81 -29.72
C MET A 74 3.49 -7.21 -31.11
N TYR A 75 2.88 -7.99 -32.00
CA TYR A 75 2.48 -7.51 -33.32
C TYR A 75 1.03 -7.03 -33.23
N ASP A 76 0.81 -5.75 -33.55
CA ASP A 76 -0.54 -5.21 -33.68
C ASP A 76 -1.22 -5.89 -34.87
N THR A 77 -2.44 -6.41 -34.67
CA THR A 77 -3.17 -7.21 -35.67
C THR A 77 -4.22 -6.37 -36.39
#